data_AF-A0A524QI45-F1
#
_entry.id   AF-A0A524QI45-F1
#
_cell.length_a   1.000
_cell.length_b   1.000
_cell.length_c   1.000
_cell.angle_alpha   90.00
_cell.angle_beta   90.00
_cell.angle_gamma   90.00
#
_symmetry.space_group_name_H-M   'P 1'
#
loop_
_entity.id
_entity.type
_entity.pdbx_description
1 polymer ?
#
loop_
_entity_poly.entity_id
_entity_poly.type
_entity_poly.pdbx_seq_one_letter_code
_entity_poly.pdbx_strand_id
1 'polypeptide(L)'
;MRLINQFLSIGENSAAGTVVGTLAASDPNVADTLSYSIAGGNIGGAFSISAGTGQVLVANPAMPDYAGNPGFTLTVQVTDSGAPALSDTAIVTIQLNDLAEAVTPPPPVSAAENNEAPATEVEIAVEAMVSKEEGFQQELDKVQDEISELAKIESTVVGSSAVVTTGLSVGYVVRLARGGMLLASLLSSMPAWRAIDPLPVLANFRDNAEDDADDESLGSLLRKGGANKAAKLAEAEAAAIPEHVEPDLPLDDGATA
;
A
#
# COMPACT_ATOMS: atom_id res chain seq x y z
N MET A 1 -27.25 0.07 -10.15
CA MET A 1 -26.00 0.84 -10.10
C MET A 1 -25.19 0.64 -8.82
N ARG A 2 -23.86 0.51 -8.93
CA ARG A 2 -22.88 0.57 -7.84
C ARG A 2 -21.54 1.16 -8.31
N LEU A 3 -21.01 2.12 -7.58
CA LEU A 3 -19.64 2.65 -7.72
C LEU A 3 -18.81 2.26 -6.50
N ILE A 4 -17.56 1.88 -6.69
CA ILE A 4 -16.67 1.51 -5.58
C ILE A 4 -15.58 2.56 -5.37
N ASN A 5 -15.13 2.69 -4.12
CA ASN A 5 -13.98 3.51 -3.79
C ASN A 5 -12.74 2.99 -4.52
N GLN A 6 -11.94 3.90 -5.07
CA GLN A 6 -10.80 3.56 -5.92
C GLN A 6 -9.56 4.35 -5.52
N PHE A 7 -8.40 3.73 -5.73
CA PHE A 7 -7.10 4.32 -5.50
C PHE A 7 -6.35 4.39 -6.83
N LEU A 8 -5.92 5.59 -7.20
CA LEU A 8 -5.14 5.87 -8.39
C LEU A 8 -3.85 6.59 -7.99
N SER A 9 -2.86 6.62 -8.89
CA SER A 9 -1.67 7.45 -8.70
C SER A 9 -1.23 8.10 -9.99
N ILE A 10 -0.58 9.25 -9.87
CA ILE A 10 -0.10 10.05 -10.99
C ILE A 10 1.17 10.81 -10.57
N GLY A 11 2.07 11.13 -11.51
CA GLY A 11 3.22 11.99 -11.20
C GLY A 11 2.79 13.44 -11.03
N GLU A 12 3.44 14.20 -10.15
CA GLU A 12 3.10 15.61 -9.89
C GLU A 12 3.17 16.48 -11.15
N ASN A 13 4.23 16.39 -11.95
CA ASN A 13 4.38 17.23 -13.16
C ASN A 13 3.62 16.72 -14.40
N SER A 14 2.46 16.07 -14.21
CA SER A 14 1.69 15.49 -15.31
C SER A 14 1.00 16.55 -16.15
N ALA A 15 1.18 16.48 -17.48
CA ALA A 15 0.58 17.42 -18.41
C ALA A 15 -0.95 17.31 -18.47
N ALA A 16 -1.62 18.38 -18.90
CA ALA A 16 -3.05 18.37 -19.16
C ALA A 16 -3.43 17.26 -20.17
N GLY A 17 -4.54 16.57 -19.91
CA GLY A 17 -5.00 15.43 -20.70
C GLY A 17 -4.31 14.10 -20.36
N THR A 18 -3.34 14.07 -19.44
CA THR A 18 -2.76 12.81 -18.96
C THR A 18 -3.83 11.99 -18.26
N VAL A 19 -3.95 10.71 -18.62
CA VAL A 19 -4.90 9.78 -18.01
C VAL A 19 -4.37 9.32 -16.66
N VAL A 20 -5.14 9.58 -15.61
CA VAL A 20 -4.86 9.12 -14.24
C VAL A 20 -5.35 7.68 -14.06
N GLY A 21 -6.51 7.37 -14.64
CA GLY A 21 -7.11 6.05 -14.59
C GLY A 21 -8.55 6.06 -15.08
N THR A 22 -9.21 4.91 -15.06
CA THR A 22 -10.62 4.77 -15.43
C THR A 22 -11.39 4.17 -14.27
N LEU A 23 -12.51 4.79 -13.90
CA LEU A 23 -13.31 4.33 -12.78
C LEU A 23 -14.16 3.12 -13.16
N ALA A 24 -14.13 2.09 -12.33
CA ALA A 24 -15.03 0.95 -12.43
C ALA A 24 -16.36 1.20 -11.70
N ALA A 25 -17.48 1.02 -12.40
CA ALA A 25 -18.82 0.93 -11.83
C ALA A 25 -19.54 -0.29 -12.42
N SER A 26 -20.56 -0.79 -11.74
CA SER A 26 -21.39 -1.90 -12.24
C SER A 26 -22.87 -1.56 -12.15
N ASP A 27 -23.62 -2.03 -13.14
CA ASP A 27 -25.08 -2.00 -13.14
C ASP A 27 -25.64 -3.40 -13.41
N PRO A 28 -26.64 -3.87 -12.64
CA PRO A 28 -27.37 -5.10 -12.98
C PRO A 28 -28.00 -5.07 -14.39
N ASN A 29 -28.41 -3.90 -14.86
CA ASN A 29 -28.98 -3.69 -16.19
C ASN A 29 -27.88 -3.30 -17.19
N VAL A 30 -27.38 -4.28 -17.94
CA VAL A 30 -26.29 -4.07 -18.91
C VAL A 30 -26.68 -3.12 -20.07
N ALA A 31 -27.98 -2.93 -20.31
CA ALA A 31 -28.48 -2.00 -21.33
C ALA A 31 -28.43 -0.52 -20.88
N ASP A 32 -28.31 -0.26 -19.57
CA ASP A 32 -28.26 1.08 -19.05
C ASP A 32 -26.87 1.67 -19.27
N THR A 33 -26.83 2.91 -19.77
CA THR A 33 -25.59 3.67 -19.93
C THR A 33 -25.24 4.37 -18.63
N LEU A 34 -23.95 4.47 -18.32
CA LEU A 34 -23.46 5.11 -17.10
C LEU A 34 -22.85 6.47 -17.42
N SER A 35 -23.25 7.48 -16.64
CA SER A 35 -22.73 8.84 -16.72
C SER A 35 -21.98 9.20 -15.44
N TYR A 36 -20.71 9.61 -15.58
CA TYR A 36 -19.82 9.93 -14.45
C TYR A 36 -19.63 11.44 -14.29
N SER A 37 -19.52 11.92 -13.04
CA SER A 37 -19.22 13.32 -12.73
C SER A 37 -18.47 13.46 -11.40
N ILE A 38 -17.61 14.46 -11.29
CA ILE A 38 -16.94 14.79 -10.03
C ILE A 38 -17.86 15.71 -9.23
N ALA A 39 -18.36 15.24 -8.09
CA ALA A 39 -19.26 15.97 -7.21
C ALA A 39 -18.53 16.84 -6.17
N GLY A 40 -17.27 16.52 -5.84
CA GLY A 40 -16.51 17.28 -4.85
C GLY A 40 -15.04 16.89 -4.73
N GLY A 41 -14.28 17.63 -3.92
CA GLY A 41 -12.87 17.35 -3.61
C GLY A 41 -11.87 17.73 -4.70
N ASN A 42 -12.32 18.26 -5.84
CA ASN A 42 -11.49 18.64 -6.98
C ASN A 42 -10.86 20.04 -6.81
N ILE A 43 -9.95 20.17 -5.86
CA ILE A 43 -9.28 21.43 -5.53
C ILE A 43 -8.62 22.02 -6.79
N GLY A 44 -8.90 23.30 -7.06
CA GLY A 44 -8.32 24.04 -8.19
C GLY A 44 -8.67 23.49 -9.58
N GLY A 45 -9.66 22.59 -9.68
CA GLY A 45 -10.00 21.92 -10.94
C GLY A 45 -8.87 21.03 -11.45
N ALA A 46 -8.11 20.40 -10.56
CA ALA A 46 -6.97 19.55 -10.90
C ALA A 46 -7.31 18.46 -11.92
N PHE A 47 -8.49 17.83 -11.78
CA PHE A 47 -8.92 16.71 -12.61
C PHE A 47 -10.23 16.97 -13.35
N SER A 48 -10.43 16.22 -14.41
CA SER A 48 -11.71 16.09 -15.13
C SER A 48 -12.06 14.62 -15.28
N ILE A 49 -13.35 14.33 -15.50
CA ILE A 49 -13.81 12.97 -15.78
C ILE A 49 -14.61 12.94 -17.08
N SER A 50 -14.34 11.95 -17.93
CA SER A 50 -15.11 11.69 -19.13
C SER A 50 -16.43 11.02 -18.78
N ALA A 51 -17.55 11.71 -19.01
CA ALA A 51 -18.86 11.26 -18.56
C ALA A 51 -19.28 9.89 -19.09
N GLY A 52 -18.92 9.51 -20.32
CA GLY A 52 -19.32 8.23 -20.90
C GLY A 52 -18.37 7.05 -20.65
N THR A 53 -17.14 7.31 -20.18
CA THR A 53 -16.12 6.27 -20.02
C THR A 53 -15.60 6.14 -18.59
N GLY A 54 -15.87 7.12 -17.73
CA GLY A 54 -15.33 7.17 -16.37
C GLY A 54 -13.82 7.44 -16.33
N GLN A 55 -13.20 7.84 -17.45
CA GLN A 55 -11.77 8.14 -17.49
C GLN A 55 -11.47 9.47 -16.78
N VAL A 56 -10.58 9.44 -15.79
CA VAL A 56 -10.08 10.60 -15.05
C VAL A 56 -8.83 11.13 -15.73
N LEU A 57 -8.81 12.42 -16.04
CA LEU A 57 -7.69 13.10 -16.71
C LEU A 57 -7.23 14.30 -15.91
N VAL A 58 -5.95 14.65 -16.02
CA VAL A 58 -5.43 15.93 -15.51
C VAL A 58 -6.05 17.07 -16.33
N ALA A 59 -6.72 18.00 -15.66
CA ALA A 59 -7.32 19.18 -16.28
C ALA A 59 -6.44 20.42 -16.08
N ASN A 60 -5.89 20.60 -14.88
CA ASN A 60 -4.99 21.69 -14.55
C ASN A 60 -3.64 21.13 -14.08
N PRO A 61 -2.58 21.20 -14.92
CA PRO A 61 -1.28 20.61 -14.61
C PRO A 61 -0.51 21.35 -13.52
N ALA A 62 -0.96 22.53 -13.08
CA ALA A 62 -0.35 23.27 -11.98
C ALA A 62 -0.84 22.83 -10.59
N MET A 63 -1.84 21.94 -10.51
CA MET A 63 -2.43 21.50 -9.25
C MET A 63 -1.81 20.23 -8.67
N PRO A 64 -1.47 19.20 -9.46
CA PRO A 64 -0.74 18.05 -8.94
C PRO A 64 0.69 18.50 -8.60
N ASP A 65 0.91 18.89 -7.36
CA ASP A 65 2.21 19.32 -6.83
C ASP A 65 2.42 18.56 -5.53
N TYR A 66 3.39 17.64 -5.49
CA TYR A 66 3.60 16.77 -4.34
C TYR A 66 4.03 17.57 -3.10
N ALA A 67 4.81 18.63 -3.28
CA ALA A 67 5.30 19.47 -2.19
C ALA A 67 4.16 20.26 -1.51
N GLY A 68 3.20 20.75 -2.30
CA GLY A 68 2.04 21.46 -1.80
C GLY A 68 0.91 20.54 -1.32
N ASN A 69 0.53 19.55 -2.13
CA ASN A 69 -0.57 18.64 -1.85
C ASN A 69 -0.28 17.22 -2.40
N PRO A 70 0.17 16.27 -1.56
CA PRO A 70 0.63 14.94 -2.00
C PRO A 70 -0.50 14.02 -2.48
N GLY A 71 -1.76 14.45 -2.43
CA GLY A 71 -2.87 13.66 -2.96
C GLY A 71 -4.20 14.40 -3.01
N PHE A 72 -5.16 13.78 -3.67
CA PHE A 72 -6.51 14.30 -3.82
C PHE A 72 -7.53 13.25 -3.43
N THR A 73 -8.61 13.70 -2.78
CA THR A 73 -9.75 12.85 -2.43
C THR A 73 -10.96 13.40 -3.16
N LEU A 74 -11.32 12.78 -4.26
CA LEU A 74 -12.47 13.18 -5.07
C LEU A 74 -13.72 12.43 -4.63
N THR A 75 -14.84 13.14 -4.57
CA THR A 75 -16.17 12.52 -4.49
C THR A 75 -16.73 12.42 -5.90
N VAL A 76 -16.93 11.21 -6.40
CA VAL A 76 -17.43 10.97 -7.76
C VAL A 76 -18.82 10.35 -7.69
N GLN A 77 -19.72 10.86 -8.51
CA GLN A 77 -21.06 10.32 -8.70
C GLN A 77 -21.16 9.63 -10.06
N VAL A 78 -21.84 8.50 -10.10
CA VAL A 78 -22.26 7.83 -11.33
C VAL A 78 -23.78 7.70 -11.35
N THR A 79 -24.38 7.90 -12.52
CA THR A 79 -25.84 7.84 -12.74
C THR A 79 -26.13 6.91 -13.92
N ASP A 80 -27.09 6.01 -13.78
CA ASP A 80 -27.57 5.17 -14.88
C ASP A 80 -28.63 5.90 -15.75
N SER A 81 -28.90 5.36 -16.94
CA SER A 81 -29.95 5.87 -17.83
C SER A 81 -31.31 5.18 -17.63
N GLY A 82 -31.51 4.51 -16.49
CA GLY A 82 -32.73 3.78 -16.19
C GLY A 82 -33.95 4.70 -16.01
N ALA A 83 -35.14 4.09 -15.94
CA ALA A 83 -36.38 4.79 -15.64
C ALA A 83 -37.10 4.11 -14.45
N PRO A 84 -36.98 4.62 -13.21
CA PRO A 84 -36.27 5.84 -12.82
C PRO A 84 -34.74 5.67 -12.84
N ALA A 85 -34.01 6.78 -13.04
CA ALA A 85 -32.56 6.78 -13.00
C ALA A 85 -32.06 6.65 -11.56
N LEU A 86 -31.06 5.80 -11.33
CA LEU A 86 -30.40 5.64 -10.04
C LEU A 86 -28.99 6.23 -10.09
N SER A 87 -28.50 6.66 -8.92
CA SER A 87 -27.15 7.20 -8.78
C SER A 87 -26.46 6.61 -7.57
N ASP A 88 -25.14 6.49 -7.65
CA ASP A 88 -24.28 6.09 -6.55
C ASP A 88 -23.06 7.01 -6.47
N THR A 89 -22.44 7.09 -5.30
CA THR A 89 -21.29 7.98 -5.03
C THR A 89 -20.17 7.21 -4.35
N ALA A 90 -18.93 7.47 -4.76
CA ALA A 90 -17.75 6.86 -4.18
C ALA A 90 -16.61 7.88 -4.02
N ILE A 91 -15.65 7.50 -3.17
CA ILE A 91 -14.41 8.24 -2.96
C ILE A 91 -13.32 7.69 -3.88
N VAL A 92 -12.70 8.58 -4.64
CA VAL A 92 -11.53 8.28 -5.47
C VAL A 92 -10.33 9.00 -4.88
N THR A 93 -9.37 8.25 -4.37
CA THR A 93 -8.13 8.76 -3.81
C THR A 93 -7.05 8.72 -4.89
N ILE A 94 -6.49 9.89 -5.23
CA ILE A 94 -5.38 10.03 -6.19
C ILE A 94 -4.14 10.39 -5.39
N GLN A 95 -3.13 9.53 -5.36
CA GLN A 95 -1.84 9.83 -4.75
C GLN A 95 -0.88 10.41 -5.78
N LEU A 96 -0.17 11.47 -5.40
CA LEU A 96 0.90 12.00 -6.24
C LEU A 96 2.20 11.26 -5.95
N ASN A 97 2.92 10.95 -7.02
CA ASN A 97 4.29 10.47 -6.92
C ASN A 97 5.23 11.67 -7.06
N ASP A 98 6.10 11.84 -6.07
CA ASP A 98 7.23 12.77 -6.09
C ASP A 98 8.17 12.40 -7.25
N LEU A 99 8.38 13.34 -8.15
CA LEU A 99 9.29 13.23 -9.29
C LEU A 99 10.46 14.16 -9.06
N ALA A 100 11.68 13.58 -9.07
CA ALA A 100 12.91 14.35 -8.92
C ALA A 100 12.94 15.57 -9.85
N GLU A 101 12.93 16.76 -9.25
CA GLU A 101 13.10 18.00 -10.00
C GLU A 101 14.49 18.04 -10.62
N ALA A 102 14.56 18.40 -11.90
CA ALA A 102 15.84 18.64 -12.53
C ALA A 102 16.49 19.85 -11.84
N VAL A 103 17.54 19.61 -11.07
CA VAL A 103 18.38 20.69 -10.54
C VAL A 103 18.99 21.40 -11.75
N THR A 104 18.44 22.56 -12.11
CA THR A 104 19.03 23.35 -13.18
C THR A 104 20.40 23.80 -12.68
N PRO A 105 21.51 23.39 -13.34
CA PRO A 105 22.80 23.93 -12.97
C PRO A 105 22.72 25.46 -13.10
N PRO A 106 23.35 26.22 -12.18
CA PRO A 106 23.40 27.67 -12.30
C PRO A 106 23.92 28.02 -13.69
N PRO A 107 23.42 29.12 -14.32
CA PRO A 107 23.88 29.53 -15.63
C PRO A 107 25.41 29.58 -15.62
N PRO A 108 26.09 29.08 -16.68
CA PRO A 108 27.54 29.17 -16.74
C PRO A 108 27.89 30.64 -16.57
N VAL A 109 28.66 30.94 -15.52
CA VAL A 109 29.31 32.25 -15.39
C VAL A 109 30.08 32.43 -16.68
N SER A 110 29.54 33.26 -17.57
CA SER A 110 30.23 33.63 -18.79
C SER A 110 31.54 34.23 -18.30
N ALA A 111 32.66 33.61 -18.67
CA ALA A 111 33.97 34.16 -18.44
C ALA A 111 34.03 35.50 -19.20
N ALA A 112 33.55 36.56 -18.56
CA ALA A 112 33.77 37.92 -18.97
C ALA A 112 35.25 38.19 -18.71
N GLU A 113 36.01 37.89 -19.74
CA GLU A 113 37.36 38.38 -19.97
C GLU A 113 37.40 39.89 -19.70
N ASN A 114 38.08 40.27 -18.62
CA ASN A 114 38.70 41.57 -18.38
C ASN A 114 37.85 42.84 -18.57
N ASN A 115 36.76 42.99 -17.81
CA ASN A 115 36.38 44.33 -17.37
C ASN A 115 35.67 44.25 -16.02
N GLU A 116 36.26 44.93 -15.03
CA GLU A 116 35.72 45.22 -13.70
C GLU A 116 34.24 45.67 -13.82
N ALA A 117 33.31 44.76 -13.52
CA ALA A 117 31.95 45.13 -13.17
C ALA A 117 31.97 45.73 -11.75
N PRO A 118 31.20 46.80 -11.47
CA PRO A 118 31.24 47.45 -10.17
C PRO A 118 30.82 46.45 -9.07
N ALA A 119 31.60 46.40 -7.99
CA ALA A 119 31.54 45.42 -6.90
C ALA A 119 30.20 45.30 -6.15
N THR A 120 29.14 45.97 -6.59
CA THR A 120 27.88 46.18 -5.86
C THR A 120 26.85 45.07 -6.06
N GLU A 121 26.89 44.31 -7.16
CA GLU A 121 25.85 43.31 -7.47
C GLU A 121 26.15 41.91 -6.89
N VAL A 122 27.44 41.59 -6.71
CA VAL A 122 27.89 40.35 -6.04
C VAL A 122 27.66 40.43 -4.53
N GLU A 123 27.85 41.62 -3.95
CA GLU A 123 27.61 41.87 -2.53
C GLU A 123 26.12 41.68 -2.19
N ILE A 124 25.20 42.14 -3.03
CA ILE A 124 23.74 41.98 -2.83
C ILE A 124 23.31 40.49 -2.92
N ALA A 125 23.88 39.72 -3.83
CA ALA A 125 23.53 38.30 -3.97
C ALA A 125 24.13 37.44 -2.85
N VAL A 126 25.35 37.76 -2.41
CA VAL A 126 26.00 37.13 -1.26
C VAL A 126 25.27 37.51 0.03
N GLU A 127 24.88 38.77 0.20
CA GLU A 127 24.06 39.23 1.32
C GLU A 127 22.68 38.56 1.33
N ALA A 128 22.03 38.36 0.17
CA ALA A 128 20.74 37.68 0.13
C ALA A 128 20.84 36.20 0.53
N MET A 129 21.88 35.48 0.08
CA MET A 129 22.13 34.10 0.51
C MET A 129 22.55 34.00 1.99
N VAL A 130 23.43 34.91 2.44
CA VAL A 130 23.86 34.99 3.84
C VAL A 130 22.70 35.39 4.76
N SER A 131 21.83 36.32 4.35
CA SER A 131 20.64 36.72 5.11
C SER A 131 19.63 35.60 5.30
N LYS A 132 19.55 34.67 4.33
CA LYS A 132 18.65 33.53 4.40
C LYS A 132 19.17 32.47 5.38
N GLU A 133 20.48 32.33 5.47
CA GLU A 133 21.16 31.52 6.49
C GLU A 133 21.05 32.18 7.87
N GLU A 134 21.27 33.50 8.00
CA GLU A 134 21.09 34.23 9.26
C GLU A 134 19.65 34.17 9.77
N GLY A 135 18.65 34.23 8.89
CA GLY A 135 17.24 34.07 9.25
C GLY A 135 16.92 32.67 9.80
N PHE A 136 17.52 31.63 9.23
CA PHE A 136 17.38 30.26 9.72
C PHE A 136 18.07 30.08 11.08
N GLN A 137 19.26 30.67 11.27
CA GLN A 137 19.94 30.65 12.56
C GLN A 137 19.18 31.43 13.64
N GLN A 138 18.53 32.54 13.28
CA GLN A 138 17.70 33.31 14.19
C GLN A 138 16.43 32.56 14.61
N GLU A 139 15.87 31.74 13.72
CA GLU A 139 14.76 30.83 14.02
C GLU A 139 15.21 29.66 14.92
N LEU A 140 16.42 29.12 14.71
CA LEU A 140 17.02 28.11 15.58
C LEU A 140 17.35 28.66 16.97
N ASP A 141 17.96 29.83 17.07
CA ASP A 141 18.26 30.50 18.35
C ASP A 141 16.97 30.80 19.11
N LYS A 142 15.92 31.22 18.41
CA LYS A 142 14.60 31.44 19.02
C LYS A 142 13.98 30.14 19.55
N VAL A 143 14.08 29.05 18.80
CA VAL A 143 13.64 27.71 19.26
C VAL A 143 14.49 27.24 20.44
N GLN A 144 15.80 27.53 20.44
CA GLN A 144 16.72 27.21 21.52
C GLN A 144 16.38 27.98 22.81
N ASP A 145 16.08 29.28 22.69
CA ASP A 145 15.67 30.15 23.80
C ASP A 145 14.29 29.76 24.34
N GLU A 146 13.32 29.40 23.48
CA GLU A 146 12.02 28.85 23.91
C GLU A 146 12.20 27.52 24.66
N ILE A 147 13.12 26.65 24.23
CA ILE A 147 13.45 25.39 24.92
C ILE A 147 14.18 25.67 26.25
N SER A 148 15.07 26.66 26.30
CA SER A 148 15.77 27.07 27.53
C SER A 148 14.85 27.76 28.54
N GLU A 149 13.80 28.44 28.09
CA GLU A 149 12.75 28.98 28.96
C GLU A 149 11.89 27.86 29.57
N LEU A 150 11.59 26.81 28.79
CA LEU A 150 10.93 25.59 29.31
C LEU A 150 11.80 24.80 30.29
N ALA A 151 13.12 24.84 30.14
CA ALA A 151 14.06 24.20 31.06
C ALA A 151 14.24 24.96 32.40
N LYS A 152 13.68 26.17 32.52
CA LYS A 152 13.76 26.99 33.74
C LYS A 152 12.64 26.68 34.74
N ILE A 153 11.77 25.72 34.43
CA ILE A 153 10.78 25.18 35.35
C ILE A 153 11.28 23.83 35.86
N GLU A 154 12.28 23.84 36.75
CA GLU A 154 12.43 22.87 37.85
C GLU A 154 13.73 23.14 38.65
N SER A 155 13.69 24.17 39.49
CA SER A 155 14.56 24.27 40.68
C SER A 155 13.70 24.22 41.93
N THR A 156 12.74 23.28 42.02
CA THR A 156 12.11 22.91 43.30
C THR A 156 11.55 21.49 43.20
N VAL A 157 12.41 20.47 43.26
CA VAL A 157 11.96 19.12 43.61
C VAL A 157 11.66 19.11 45.11
N VAL A 158 10.40 19.39 45.46
CA VAL A 158 9.71 18.73 46.59
C VAL A 158 8.23 18.66 46.25
N GLY A 159 7.79 17.50 45.74
CA GLY A 159 6.37 17.13 45.74
C GLY A 159 5.78 16.72 44.39
N SER A 160 5.83 15.41 44.11
CA SER A 160 4.82 14.60 43.40
C SER A 160 4.29 15.03 42.01
N SER A 161 4.74 14.28 40.98
CA SER A 161 4.03 13.86 39.74
C SER A 161 3.44 14.90 38.78
N ALA A 162 3.79 14.74 37.49
CA ALA A 162 3.29 15.40 36.26
C ALA A 162 4.21 16.57 35.81
N VAL A 163 4.87 16.59 34.64
CA VAL A 163 4.55 16.03 33.31
C VAL A 163 5.87 15.84 32.55
N VAL A 164 6.24 14.59 32.21
CA VAL A 164 7.27 14.27 31.21
C VAL A 164 6.78 13.07 30.40
N THR A 165 5.88 13.27 29.42
CA THR A 165 5.39 12.14 28.61
C THR A 165 5.18 12.41 27.12
N THR A 166 5.23 13.65 26.62
CA THR A 166 4.87 13.90 25.21
C THR A 166 6.06 14.12 24.27
N GLY A 167 7.26 14.41 24.76
CA GLY A 167 8.45 14.57 23.91
C GLY A 167 9.29 13.30 23.70
N LEU A 168 9.20 12.31 24.58
CA LEU A 168 10.06 11.12 24.56
C LEU A 168 9.54 9.96 23.70
N SER A 169 8.29 10.00 23.19
CA SER A 169 7.70 8.84 22.51
C SER A 169 7.98 8.80 21.00
N VAL A 170 7.89 9.93 20.29
CA VAL A 170 8.03 9.95 18.83
C VAL A 170 9.46 9.61 18.40
N GLY A 171 10.44 10.19 19.08
CA GLY A 171 11.86 9.87 18.83
C GLY A 171 12.20 8.41 19.14
N TYR A 172 11.58 7.82 20.17
CA TYR A 172 11.82 6.42 20.54
C TYR A 172 11.20 5.45 19.52
N VAL A 173 10.01 5.76 18.98
CA VAL A 173 9.37 4.96 17.93
C VAL A 173 10.18 4.99 16.62
N VAL A 174 10.71 6.15 16.23
CA VAL A 174 11.59 6.27 15.06
C VAL A 174 12.93 5.55 15.28
N ARG A 175 13.48 5.61 16.49
CA ARG A 175 14.72 4.90 16.87
C ARG A 175 14.54 3.38 16.91
N LEU A 176 13.37 2.88 17.33
CA LEU A 176 13.02 1.45 17.30
C LEU A 176 12.76 0.95 15.88
N ALA A 177 12.10 1.73 15.03
CA ALA A 177 11.83 1.36 13.65
C ALA A 177 13.13 1.21 12.84
N ARG A 178 14.09 2.13 13.02
CA ARG A 178 15.42 2.05 12.36
C ARG A 178 16.32 0.97 12.97
N GLY A 179 16.26 0.73 14.28
CA GLY A 179 17.05 -0.32 14.94
C GLY A 179 16.56 -1.74 14.66
N GLY A 180 15.23 -1.93 14.54
CA GLY A 180 14.61 -3.24 14.30
C GLY A 180 14.95 -3.84 12.93
N MET A 181 15.11 -2.99 11.91
CA MET A 181 15.48 -3.43 10.56
C MET A 181 16.91 -4.00 10.51
N LEU A 182 17.83 -3.46 11.30
CA LEU A 182 19.20 -3.95 11.40
C LEU A 182 19.31 -5.24 12.21
N LEU A 183 18.50 -5.40 13.27
CA LEU A 183 18.45 -6.65 14.04
C LEU A 183 17.87 -7.81 13.22
N ALA A 184 16.84 -7.54 12.42
CA ALA A 184 16.27 -8.53 11.49
C ALA A 184 17.26 -8.92 10.39
N SER A 185 18.07 -7.98 9.88
CA SER A 185 19.13 -8.25 8.91
C SER A 185 20.27 -9.11 9.49
N LEU A 186 20.58 -8.97 10.78
CA LEU A 186 21.60 -9.77 11.46
C LEU A 186 21.10 -11.19 11.78
N LEU A 187 19.84 -11.34 12.20
CA LEU A 187 19.23 -12.65 12.42
C LEU A 187 19.01 -13.42 11.12
N SER A 188 18.71 -12.72 10.02
CA SER A 188 18.56 -13.32 8.69
C SER A 188 19.89 -13.71 8.04
N SER A 189 21.01 -13.15 8.50
CA SER A 189 22.36 -13.48 8.01
C SER A 189 23.01 -14.63 8.78
N MET A 190 22.39 -15.07 9.88
CA MET A 190 22.82 -16.27 10.60
C MET A 190 22.13 -17.51 10.04
N PRO A 191 22.87 -18.55 9.61
CA PRO A 191 22.28 -19.82 9.21
C PRO A 191 21.58 -20.48 10.41
N ALA A 192 20.26 -20.33 10.50
CA ALA A 192 19.43 -20.86 11.59
C ALA A 192 19.30 -22.40 11.61
N TRP A 193 20.20 -23.13 10.94
CA TRP A 193 20.21 -24.60 10.86
C TRP A 193 21.44 -25.26 11.51
N ARG A 194 22.30 -24.52 12.23
CA ARG A 194 23.37 -25.14 13.05
C ARG A 194 23.04 -25.33 14.53
N ALA A 195 21.92 -24.81 15.03
CA ALA A 195 21.57 -24.88 16.46
C ALA A 195 20.58 -26.02 16.80
N ILE A 196 20.11 -26.76 15.81
CA ILE A 196 19.28 -27.96 15.99
C ILE A 196 20.00 -29.08 15.24
N ASP A 197 21.03 -29.64 15.87
CA ASP A 197 21.52 -30.98 15.53
C ASP A 197 21.06 -31.93 16.65
N PRO A 198 19.84 -32.48 16.56
CA PRO A 198 19.38 -33.48 17.50
C PRO A 198 19.79 -34.85 16.95
N LEU A 199 21.05 -35.24 17.12
CA LEU A 199 21.43 -36.64 16.98
C LEU A 199 22.38 -37.08 18.10
N PRO A 200 21.89 -37.89 19.06
CA PRO A 200 22.76 -38.74 19.86
C PRO A 200 23.20 -39.95 19.01
N VAL A 201 24.10 -40.76 19.58
CA VAL A 201 24.37 -42.19 19.26
C VAL A 201 25.72 -42.44 18.55
N LEU A 202 26.75 -42.66 19.39
CA LEU A 202 27.67 -43.83 19.47
C LEU A 202 29.13 -43.44 19.75
N ALA A 203 29.45 -43.26 21.04
CA ALA A 203 30.75 -43.68 21.53
C ALA A 203 30.50 -44.92 22.39
N ASN A 204 31.25 -45.99 22.10
CA ASN A 204 31.16 -47.35 22.63
C ASN A 204 30.07 -48.19 21.99
N PHE A 205 30.43 -48.92 20.93
CA PHE A 205 30.40 -50.38 20.90
C PHE A 205 31.27 -50.82 19.72
N ARG A 206 32.59 -50.89 19.99
CA ARG A 206 33.44 -51.87 19.32
C ARG A 206 33.29 -53.17 20.11
N ASP A 207 33.19 -54.24 19.35
CA ASP A 207 33.33 -55.65 19.72
C ASP A 207 32.01 -56.43 19.79
N ASN A 208 32.04 -57.60 19.12
CA ASN A 208 31.01 -58.63 18.90
C ASN A 208 30.17 -58.34 17.64
N ALA A 209 30.59 -58.70 16.42
CA ALA A 209 30.84 -60.05 15.89
C ALA A 209 29.61 -60.96 16.00
N GLU A 210 29.23 -61.56 14.85
CA GLU A 210 28.33 -62.72 14.72
C GLU A 210 26.85 -62.37 15.00
N ASP A 211 25.82 -62.73 14.23
CA ASP A 211 25.60 -63.72 13.19
C ASP A 211 24.30 -63.33 12.43
N ASP A 212 24.08 -64.00 11.29
CA ASP A 212 22.80 -64.29 10.63
C ASP A 212 22.04 -63.12 9.93
N ALA A 213 21.58 -63.25 8.68
CA ALA A 213 21.24 -64.50 8.01
C ALA A 213 19.85 -64.52 7.36
N ASP A 214 19.09 -63.41 7.24
CA ASP A 214 17.66 -63.53 6.87
C ASP A 214 17.24 -62.56 5.76
N ASP A 215 17.37 -63.02 4.51
CA ASP A 215 16.73 -62.43 3.33
C ASP A 215 15.20 -62.56 3.40
N GLU A 216 14.50 -61.62 4.04
CA GLU A 216 13.03 -61.49 3.89
C GLU A 216 12.70 -60.67 2.63
N SER A 217 12.61 -61.41 1.52
CA SER A 217 12.13 -60.94 0.22
C SER A 217 10.77 -60.22 0.32
N LEU A 218 10.67 -59.06 -0.35
CA LEU A 218 9.49 -58.18 -0.46
C LEU A 218 8.18 -58.87 -0.91
N GLY A 219 8.23 -60.14 -1.28
CA GLY A 219 7.07 -60.97 -1.61
C GLY A 219 6.22 -61.44 -0.43
N SER A 220 6.70 -61.39 0.82
CA SER A 220 5.91 -61.86 1.99
C SER A 220 4.98 -60.78 2.59
N LEU A 221 5.24 -59.48 2.33
CA LEU A 221 4.40 -58.37 2.84
C LEU A 221 3.13 -58.11 2.04
N LEU A 222 3.05 -58.58 0.79
CA LEU A 222 1.83 -58.49 -0.03
C LEU A 222 0.76 -59.52 0.38
N ARG A 223 1.11 -60.50 1.24
CA ARG A 223 0.18 -61.54 1.71
C ARG A 223 -0.39 -61.28 3.11
N LYS A 224 0.18 -60.35 3.88
CA LYS A 224 -0.27 -60.04 5.26
C LYS A 224 -1.09 -58.75 5.39
N GLY A 225 -1.12 -57.90 4.36
CA GLY A 225 -1.99 -56.71 4.32
C GLY A 225 -3.37 -56.93 3.67
N GLY A 226 -3.52 -58.00 2.86
CA GLY A 226 -4.73 -58.29 2.10
C GLY A 226 -5.89 -58.92 2.88
N ALA A 227 -5.69 -59.31 4.14
CA ALA A 227 -6.69 -60.07 4.90
C ALA A 227 -7.55 -59.23 5.86
N ASN A 228 -7.18 -57.98 6.15
CA ASN A 228 -7.85 -57.19 7.21
C ASN A 228 -8.60 -55.93 6.73
N LYS A 229 -8.65 -55.67 5.41
CA LYS A 229 -9.40 -54.51 4.84
C LYS A 229 -10.47 -54.90 3.82
N ALA A 230 -10.74 -56.20 3.63
CA ALA A 230 -11.82 -56.69 2.77
C ALA A 230 -13.15 -56.96 3.50
N ALA A 231 -13.21 -56.76 4.81
CA ALA A 231 -14.42 -56.98 5.63
C ALA A 231 -15.06 -55.69 6.18
N LYS A 232 -14.62 -54.50 5.75
CA LYS A 232 -15.15 -53.20 6.21
C LYS A 232 -15.44 -52.19 5.10
N LEU A 233 -15.72 -52.67 3.88
CA LEU A 233 -16.09 -51.82 2.74
C LEU A 233 -17.21 -52.47 1.92
N ALA A 234 -18.28 -52.88 2.59
CA ALA A 234 -19.48 -53.43 1.95
C ALA A 234 -20.74 -52.95 2.71
N GLU A 235 -20.90 -51.64 2.89
CA GLU A 235 -22.21 -50.99 3.00
C GLU A 235 -22.02 -49.48 2.86
N ALA A 236 -22.91 -48.82 2.12
CA ALA A 236 -22.95 -47.39 1.75
C ALA A 236 -22.23 -46.99 0.45
N GLU A 237 -22.87 -47.28 -0.70
CA GLU A 237 -23.31 -46.25 -1.66
C GLU A 237 -23.94 -46.97 -2.86
N ALA A 238 -25.27 -46.98 -2.89
CA ALA A 238 -26.03 -47.33 -4.09
C ALA A 238 -26.92 -46.13 -4.45
N ALA A 239 -26.87 -45.79 -5.73
CA ALA A 239 -27.81 -44.99 -6.51
C ALA A 239 -27.72 -43.46 -6.41
N ALA A 240 -27.17 -42.84 -7.47
CA ALA A 240 -27.84 -41.76 -8.22
C ALA A 240 -26.97 -41.23 -9.37
N ILE A 241 -27.29 -41.59 -10.62
CA ILE A 241 -27.15 -40.72 -11.81
C ILE A 241 -28.25 -41.12 -12.83
N PRO A 242 -28.58 -40.31 -13.85
CA PRO A 242 -29.69 -39.36 -13.88
C PRO A 242 -30.76 -39.74 -14.93
N GLU A 243 -31.96 -39.14 -14.89
CA GLU A 243 -32.79 -39.10 -16.10
C GLU A 243 -33.48 -37.74 -16.26
N HIS A 244 -33.47 -37.33 -17.52
CA HIS A 244 -33.74 -36.04 -18.10
C HIS A 244 -35.13 -36.10 -18.73
N VAL A 245 -36.06 -35.23 -18.31
CA VAL A 245 -37.35 -35.01 -18.99
C VAL A 245 -37.73 -33.54 -18.83
N GLU A 246 -37.67 -32.77 -19.92
CA GLU A 246 -38.41 -31.50 -20.06
C GLU A 246 -39.82 -31.76 -20.67
N PRO A 247 -40.63 -30.73 -21.03
CA PRO A 247 -41.81 -30.34 -20.29
C PRO A 247 -43.10 -30.61 -21.09
N ASP A 248 -44.24 -30.76 -20.42
CA ASP A 248 -45.54 -30.77 -21.13
C ASP A 248 -46.60 -30.00 -20.34
N LEU A 249 -46.91 -28.80 -20.85
CA LEU A 249 -48.21 -28.12 -20.70
C LEU A 249 -48.81 -28.15 -22.12
N PRO A 250 -50.12 -28.38 -22.32
CA PRO A 250 -51.19 -27.75 -21.54
C PRO A 250 -52.42 -28.67 -21.32
N LEU A 251 -53.43 -28.20 -20.58
CA LEU A 251 -54.80 -27.99 -21.08
C LEU A 251 -55.70 -27.48 -19.93
N ASP A 252 -56.31 -26.34 -20.23
CA ASP A 252 -57.29 -25.61 -19.44
C ASP A 252 -58.68 -26.11 -19.85
N ASP A 253 -59.35 -26.80 -18.92
CA ASP A 253 -60.69 -27.32 -19.09
C ASP A 253 -61.68 -26.42 -18.32
N GLY A 254 -62.23 -25.42 -19.01
CA GLY A 254 -63.67 -25.16 -19.02
C GLY A 254 -64.40 -24.93 -17.68
N ALA A 255 -64.82 -23.67 -17.54
CA ALA A 255 -66.20 -23.25 -17.25
C ALA A 255 -66.75 -23.37 -15.82
N THR A 256 -67.04 -22.20 -15.22
CA THR A 256 -68.37 -21.91 -14.66
C THR A 256 -68.71 -20.42 -14.78
N ALA A 257 -69.86 -20.18 -15.40
CA ALA A 257 -70.83 -19.07 -15.34
C ALA A 257 -70.47 -17.74 -14.65
#